data_AF-A0A523JG04-F1
#
_entry.id   AF-A0A523JG04-F1
#
_cell.length_a   1.000
_cell.length_b   1.000
_cell.length_c   1.000
_cell.angle_alpha   90.00
_cell.angle_beta   90.00
_cell.angle_gamma   90.00
#
_symmetry.space_group_name_H-M   'P 1'
#
loop_
_entity.id
_entity.type
_entity.pdbx_description
1 polymer ?
#
loop_
_entity_poly.entity_id
_entity_poly.type
_entity_poly.pdbx_seq_one_letter_code
_entity_poly.pdbx_strand_id
1 'polypeptide(L)'
;MVRYITLSLLIVSLFSNTSVLEENSHNKMDKKSIKTVLEENTDFLMSIQGVVGIAQGLCEDKDCIKVFVTKKTDKIHEQIPKSLDGYMIEIVETDVIKAY
;
A
#
# COMPACT_ATOMS: atom_id res chain seq x y z
N MET A 1 63.83 -29.59 7.96
CA MET A 1 64.31 -28.26 8.39
C MET A 1 63.10 -27.32 8.45
N VAL A 2 62.70 -26.95 9.68
CA VAL A 2 61.89 -25.77 10.09
C VAL A 2 60.38 -25.70 9.72
N ARG A 3 59.55 -25.79 10.79
CA ARG A 3 58.14 -25.33 10.93
C ARG A 3 58.10 -23.79 10.96
N TYR A 4 56.95 -23.15 10.66
CA TYR A 4 56.44 -21.81 11.10
C TYR A 4 55.60 -21.21 9.96
N ILE A 5 54.27 -21.23 10.05
CA ILE A 5 53.45 -20.13 10.59
C ILE A 5 53.75 -18.80 9.88
N THR A 6 52.99 -18.51 8.83
CA THR A 6 52.62 -17.13 8.50
C THR A 6 51.12 -16.99 8.69
N LEU A 7 50.79 -16.75 9.95
CA LEU A 7 49.62 -16.02 10.41
C LEU A 7 49.59 -14.65 9.69
N SER A 8 48.75 -14.48 8.69
CA SER A 8 48.33 -13.14 8.21
C SER A 8 47.01 -13.24 7.43
N LEU A 9 45.91 -13.21 8.17
CA LEU A 9 44.71 -12.40 7.91
C LEU A 9 44.48 -11.99 6.44
N LEU A 10 43.85 -12.85 5.64
CA LEU A 10 43.02 -12.41 4.53
C LEU A 10 41.73 -13.26 4.49
N ILE A 11 40.74 -12.72 5.17
CA ILE A 11 39.32 -12.71 4.80
C ILE A 11 38.66 -14.07 4.52
N VAL A 12 38.24 -14.71 5.61
CA VAL A 12 37.00 -15.50 5.64
C VAL A 12 35.86 -14.61 5.12
N SER A 13 35.48 -14.76 3.85
CA SER A 13 34.17 -14.30 3.32
C SER A 13 33.87 -14.89 1.94
N LEU A 14 33.93 -16.22 1.79
CA LEU A 14 33.26 -16.92 0.68
C LEU A 14 31.97 -17.62 1.13
N PHE A 15 31.40 -17.19 2.26
CA PHE A 15 30.01 -17.41 2.58
C PHE A 15 29.31 -16.06 2.66
N SER A 16 28.70 -15.64 1.56
CA SER A 16 27.52 -14.80 1.58
C SER A 16 26.75 -15.10 0.32
N ASN A 17 25.58 -15.69 0.56
CA ASN A 17 24.56 -16.08 -0.39
C ASN A 17 24.45 -15.12 -1.58
N THR A 18 24.26 -15.71 -2.76
CA THR A 18 23.48 -15.11 -3.83
C THR A 18 22.20 -14.51 -3.25
N SER A 19 22.15 -13.17 -3.12
CA SER A 19 20.91 -12.43 -3.13
C SER A 19 20.86 -11.68 -4.45
N VAL A 20 20.32 -12.37 -5.45
CA VAL A 20 19.65 -11.74 -6.59
C VAL A 20 18.68 -10.71 -6.00
N LEU A 21 19.03 -9.44 -6.11
CA LEU A 21 18.08 -8.33 -6.14
C LEU A 21 18.36 -7.54 -7.41
N GLU A 22 18.35 -8.25 -8.54
CA GLU A 22 17.96 -7.63 -9.79
C GLU A 22 16.44 -7.61 -9.79
N GLU A 23 15.90 -6.54 -9.22
CA GLU A 23 14.51 -6.16 -9.39
C GLU A 23 14.29 -5.93 -10.89
N ASN A 24 13.68 -6.93 -11.52
CA ASN A 24 13.29 -6.91 -12.93
C ASN A 24 12.22 -5.82 -13.10
N SER A 25 12.66 -4.59 -13.37
CA SER A 25 11.79 -3.48 -13.75
C SER A 25 11.27 -3.74 -15.17
N HIS A 26 10.23 -4.58 -15.22
CA HIS A 26 9.40 -4.76 -16.38
C HIS A 26 8.67 -3.44 -16.63
N ASN A 27 8.84 -2.88 -17.82
CA ASN A 27 8.22 -1.65 -18.31
C ASN A 27 6.71 -1.59 -17.96
N LYS A 28 6.39 -0.99 -16.83
CA LYS A 28 5.04 -0.73 -16.35
C LYS A 28 4.95 0.79 -16.41
N MET A 29 4.23 1.33 -17.40
CA MET A 29 3.84 2.75 -17.35
C MET A 29 3.41 3.05 -15.92
N ASP A 30 4.09 4.01 -15.26
CA ASP A 30 4.08 4.15 -13.80
C ASP A 30 2.64 4.29 -13.28
N LYS A 31 2.01 3.16 -12.94
CA LYS A 31 0.67 3.19 -12.33
C LYS A 31 0.86 3.90 -11.00
N LYS A 32 0.17 5.03 -10.86
CA LYS A 32 0.16 5.83 -9.64
C LYS A 32 -0.07 4.93 -8.42
N SER A 33 0.75 5.11 -7.40
CA SER A 33 0.63 4.34 -6.15
C SER A 33 -0.72 4.62 -5.50
N ILE A 34 -1.34 3.62 -4.86
CA ILE A 34 -2.62 3.81 -4.17
C ILE A 34 -2.55 4.90 -3.09
N LYS A 35 -1.41 5.06 -2.44
CA LYS A 35 -1.17 6.14 -1.48
C LYS A 35 -1.33 7.51 -2.14
N THR A 36 -0.67 7.74 -3.28
CA THR A 36 -0.77 8.99 -4.03
C THR A 36 -2.20 9.23 -4.54
N VAL A 37 -2.89 8.17 -4.97
CA VAL A 37 -4.31 8.25 -5.36
C VAL A 37 -5.17 8.71 -4.19
N LEU A 38 -4.94 8.15 -3.00
CA LEU A 38 -5.68 8.51 -1.80
C LEU A 38 -5.42 9.97 -1.40
N GLU A 39 -4.15 10.39 -1.35
CA GLU A 39 -3.75 11.75 -0.98
C GLU A 39 -4.39 12.81 -1.89
N GLU A 40 -4.32 12.64 -3.20
CA GLU A 40 -4.88 13.61 -4.16
C GLU A 40 -6.41 13.66 -4.15
N ASN A 41 -7.08 12.58 -3.74
CA ASN A 41 -8.54 12.49 -3.71
C ASN A 41 -9.15 12.62 -2.31
N THR A 42 -8.33 12.86 -1.28
CA THR A 42 -8.77 12.90 0.13
C THR A 42 -9.84 13.97 0.33
N ASP A 43 -9.57 15.20 -0.11
CA ASP A 43 -10.48 16.32 0.08
C ASP A 43 -11.83 16.09 -0.62
N PHE A 44 -11.79 15.56 -1.85
CA PHE A 44 -12.99 15.20 -2.59
C PHE A 44 -13.83 14.17 -1.83
N LEU A 45 -13.23 13.04 -1.42
CA LEU A 45 -13.96 11.97 -0.74
C LEU A 45 -14.50 12.42 0.63
N MET A 46 -13.70 13.18 1.39
CA MET A 46 -14.10 13.71 2.70
C MET A 46 -15.16 14.82 2.60
N SER A 47 -15.29 15.49 1.44
CA SER A 47 -16.35 16.48 1.21
C SER A 47 -17.74 15.87 1.04
N ILE A 48 -17.82 14.57 0.77
CA ILE A 48 -19.09 13.85 0.59
C ILE A 48 -19.76 13.69 1.96
N GLN A 49 -20.94 14.29 2.12
CA GLN A 49 -21.71 14.25 3.36
C GLN A 49 -22.00 12.80 3.77
N GLY A 50 -21.47 12.39 4.94
CA GLY A 50 -21.64 11.06 5.50
C GLY A 50 -20.38 10.20 5.44
N VAL A 51 -19.36 10.62 4.69
CA VAL A 51 -18.00 10.04 4.78
C VAL A 51 -17.32 10.52 6.07
N VAL A 52 -16.76 9.58 6.81
CA VAL A 52 -16.06 9.83 8.09
C VAL A 52 -14.60 9.44 8.05
N GLY A 53 -14.16 8.74 7.00
CA GLY A 53 -12.77 8.40 6.80
C GLY A 53 -12.53 7.67 5.50
N ILE A 54 -11.26 7.61 5.11
CA ILE A 54 -10.78 6.85 3.96
C ILE A 54 -9.48 6.14 4.34
N ALA A 55 -9.23 4.98 3.73
CA ALA A 55 -7.99 4.24 3.95
C ALA A 55 -7.61 3.39 2.73
N GLN A 56 -6.34 3.01 2.67
CA GLN A 56 -5.91 1.87 1.87
C GLN A 56 -6.30 0.57 2.59
N GLY A 57 -6.75 -0.42 1.83
CA GLY A 57 -6.98 -1.77 2.33
C GLY A 57 -6.98 -2.80 1.21
N LEU A 58 -7.50 -3.98 1.53
CA LEU A 58 -7.72 -5.05 0.56
C LEU A 58 -9.22 -5.30 0.37
N CYS A 59 -9.57 -5.54 -0.89
CA CYS A 59 -10.89 -5.96 -1.34
C CYS A 59 -10.69 -7.17 -2.25
N GLU A 60 -11.21 -8.34 -1.84
CA GLU A 60 -10.94 -9.60 -2.54
C GLU A 60 -9.43 -9.80 -2.81
N ASP A 61 -8.61 -9.56 -1.77
CA ASP A 61 -7.14 -9.67 -1.79
C ASP A 61 -6.39 -8.72 -2.75
N LYS A 62 -7.07 -7.71 -3.30
CA LYS A 62 -6.46 -6.67 -4.15
C LYS A 62 -6.44 -5.31 -3.45
N ASP A 63 -5.41 -4.52 -3.72
CA ASP A 63 -5.31 -3.14 -3.26
C ASP A 63 -6.57 -2.35 -3.64
N CYS A 64 -7.21 -1.76 -2.63
CA CYS A 64 -8.41 -0.98 -2.79
C CYS A 64 -8.49 0.17 -1.80
N ILE A 65 -9.36 1.12 -2.12
CA ILE A 65 -9.67 2.27 -1.28
C ILE A 65 -10.92 1.91 -0.47
N LYS A 66 -10.83 1.97 0.85
CA LYS A 66 -11.97 1.84 1.75
C LYS A 66 -12.49 3.22 2.08
N VAL A 67 -13.79 3.45 1.90
CA VAL A 67 -14.47 4.68 2.29
C VAL A 67 -15.42 4.34 3.43
N PHE A 68 -15.17 4.92 4.59
CA PHE A 68 -15.96 4.70 5.80
C PHE A 68 -17.08 5.74 5.87
N VAL A 69 -18.31 5.28 6.06
CA VAL A 69 -19.51 6.11 6.13
C VAL A 69 -20.34 5.78 7.37
N THR A 70 -21.08 6.76 7.89
CA THR A 70 -22.00 6.51 9.02
C THR A 70 -23.20 5.65 8.64
N LYS A 71 -23.61 5.69 7.37
CA LYS A 71 -24.72 4.88 6.83
C LYS A 71 -24.56 4.64 5.34
N LYS A 72 -24.75 3.40 4.89
CA LYS A 72 -24.93 3.10 3.46
C LYS A 72 -26.32 3.55 3.02
N THR A 73 -26.34 4.41 2.02
CA THR A 73 -27.56 4.91 1.39
C THR A 73 -27.36 4.95 -0.12
N ASP A 74 -28.44 4.89 -0.89
CA ASP A 74 -28.37 4.96 -2.35
C ASP A 74 -27.67 6.25 -2.81
N LYS A 75 -27.94 7.37 -2.13
CA LYS A 75 -27.28 8.66 -2.38
C LYS A 75 -25.76 8.58 -2.22
N ILE A 76 -25.25 7.90 -1.19
CA ILE A 76 -23.81 7.70 -0.99
C ILE A 76 -23.22 6.84 -2.12
N HIS A 77 -23.92 5.78 -2.52
CA HIS A 77 -23.50 4.91 -3.61
C HIS A 77 -23.47 5.63 -4.97
N GLU A 78 -24.33 6.62 -5.18
CA GLU A 78 -24.35 7.46 -6.39
C GLU A 78 -23.23 8.52 -6.39
N GLN A 79 -22.87 9.04 -5.22
CA GLN A 79 -21.86 10.10 -5.08
C GLN A 79 -20.43 9.57 -5.09
N ILE A 80 -20.20 8.37 -4.56
CA ILE A 80 -18.88 7.76 -4.50
C ILE A 80 -18.62 6.95 -5.78
N PRO A 81 -17.56 7.25 -6.54
CA PRO A 81 -17.22 6.47 -7.71
C PRO A 81 -16.86 5.03 -7.33
N LYS A 82 -17.09 4.07 -8.24
CA LYS A 82 -16.73 2.66 -8.00
C LYS A 82 -15.23 2.39 -8.03
N SER A 83 -14.45 3.31 -8.61
CA SER A 83 -12.99 3.20 -8.70
C SER A 83 -12.33 4.57 -8.91
N LEU A 84 -11.09 4.71 -8.45
CA LEU A 84 -10.21 5.86 -8.70
C LEU A 84 -8.85 5.36 -9.19
N ASP A 85 -8.34 5.91 -10.29
CA ASP A 85 -7.03 5.56 -10.87
C ASP A 85 -6.81 4.03 -11.02
N GLY A 86 -7.89 3.30 -11.30
CA GLY A 86 -7.88 1.84 -11.44
C GLY A 86 -7.77 1.05 -10.13
N TYR A 87 -8.06 1.67 -8.98
CA TYR A 87 -8.28 1.01 -7.69
C TYR A 87 -9.78 0.98 -7.38
N MET A 88 -10.29 -0.16 -6.92
CA MET A 88 -11.69 -0.30 -6.53
C MET A 88 -11.95 0.51 -5.25
N ILE A 89 -13.17 1.03 -5.12
CA ILE A 89 -13.66 1.60 -3.86
C ILE A 89 -14.65 0.64 -3.21
N GLU A 90 -14.40 0.31 -1.94
CA GLU A 90 -15.34 -0.38 -1.07
C GLU A 90 -15.92 0.62 -0.06
N ILE A 91 -17.24 0.72 -0.02
CA ILE A 91 -17.95 1.51 0.98
C ILE A 91 -18.18 0.63 2.21
N VAL A 92 -17.72 1.09 3.36
CA VAL A 92 -17.82 0.40 4.65
C VAL A 92 -18.68 1.25 5.57
N GLU A 93 -19.78 0.67 6.06
CA GLU A 93 -20.59 1.33 7.10
C GLU A 93 -19.87 1.14 8.43
N THR A 94 -19.64 2.23 9.14
CA THR A 94 -19.01 2.23 10.46
C THR A 94 -19.93 2.89 11.47
N ASP A 95 -20.00 2.31 12.66
CA ASP A 95 -20.48 3.03 13.83
C ASP A 95 -19.51 4.17 14.21
N VAL A 96 -19.89 4.97 15.20
CA VAL A 96 -19.12 6.13 15.65
C VAL A 96 -17.68 5.72 16.01
N ILE A 97 -16.71 6.21 15.24
CA ILE A 97 -15.29 6.06 15.55
C ILE A 97 -14.95 7.00 16.72
N LYS A 98 -14.50 6.43 17.84
CA LYS A 98 -14.05 7.17 19.03
C LYS A 98 -12.54 7.03 19.19
N ALA A 99 -11.85 8.15 19.38
CA ALA A 99 -10.48 8.16 19.87
C ALA A 99 -10.47 7.97 21.40
N TYR A 100 -9.53 7.18 21.91
CA TYR A 100 -9.25 7.00 23.34
C TYR A 100 -7.83 7.46 23.66
#